data_AF-A0AAJ1W9A3-F1
#
_entry.id   AF-A0AAJ1W9A3-F1
#
_cell.length_a   1.000
_cell.length_b   1.000
_cell.length_c   1.000
_cell.angle_alpha   90.00
_cell.angle_beta   90.00
_cell.angle_gamma   90.00
#
_symmetry.space_group_name_H-M   'P 1'
#
loop_
_entity.id
_entity.type
_entity.pdbx_description
1 polymer ?
#
loop_
_entity_poly.entity_id
_entity_poly.type
_entity_poly.pdbx_seq_one_letter_code
_entity_poly.pdbx_strand_id
1 'polypeptide(L)'
;MLTNTWRQRLEASGTGLRRAVAAVGLSACSVVALSTIWGWITDDPIDVDGPARSAVNRTALVGSYAQDCVTRWLTATAARQQSLHDCWSLHEPLRLPTTPAVIVSSPAVSAVTLVSDNDTTQQWSVVITVAERPFEAATPHTTYYRLPVLYTRYGVRASALPARINGPGVGADAALGYPAALAATSPAFVTVNGFLTSFLTAAAGLERYVTPDSGLLAAADYRSVQVTKLVANHSAPEDTAPAEGTTLHVLATVNAVTAQFAPVQLDYPIALKVTAGRWSVTGLDYAPLLAAGAELTPVIPTAAAAPH
;
A
#
# COMPACT_ATOMS: atom_id res chain seq x y z
N MET A 1 -52.74 14.37 63.42
CA MET A 1 -53.52 13.54 62.46
C MET A 1 -53.86 14.41 61.27
N LEU A 2 -53.29 14.14 60.09
CA LEU A 2 -53.57 14.91 58.87
C LEU A 2 -54.99 14.61 58.38
N THR A 3 -55.79 15.64 58.16
CA THR A 3 -57.18 15.53 57.69
C THR A 3 -57.25 15.12 56.21
N ASN A 4 -58.26 14.30 55.87
CA ASN A 4 -58.44 13.68 54.55
C ASN A 4 -58.48 14.68 53.37
N THR A 5 -58.78 15.96 53.64
CA THR A 5 -58.77 17.06 52.67
C THR A 5 -57.37 17.44 52.17
N TRP A 6 -56.32 17.24 52.95
CA TRP A 6 -54.94 17.49 52.52
C TRP A 6 -54.35 16.34 51.69
N ARG A 7 -54.85 15.12 51.90
CA ARG A 7 -54.43 13.94 51.12
C ARG A 7 -54.91 14.02 49.66
N GLN A 8 -56.17 14.41 49.45
CA GLN A 8 -56.74 14.58 48.11
C GLN A 8 -56.07 15.70 47.30
N ARG A 9 -55.59 16.77 47.94
CA ARG A 9 -54.90 17.86 47.24
C ARG A 9 -53.47 17.50 46.80
N LEU A 10 -52.80 16.60 47.50
CA LEU A 10 -51.47 16.10 47.14
C LEU A 10 -51.53 15.03 46.02
N GLU A 11 -52.60 14.24 45.96
CA GLU A 11 -52.79 13.26 44.88
C GLU A 11 -53.20 13.92 43.55
N ALA A 12 -53.99 15.00 43.61
CA ALA A 12 -54.39 15.76 42.42
C ALA A 12 -53.23 16.56 41.79
N SER A 13 -52.24 17.00 42.58
CA SER A 13 -51.09 17.77 42.07
C SER A 13 -50.00 16.90 41.42
N GLY A 14 -49.89 15.62 41.80
CA GLY A 14 -48.87 14.70 41.26
C GLY A 14 -49.14 14.19 39.83
N THR A 15 -50.41 14.13 39.40
CA THR A 15 -50.79 13.58 38.09
C THR A 15 -50.68 14.60 36.95
N GLY A 16 -50.92 15.90 37.21
CA GLY A 16 -50.76 16.97 36.22
C GLY A 16 -49.29 17.22 35.84
N LEU A 17 -48.40 17.24 36.83
CA LEU A 17 -46.97 17.50 36.61
C LEU A 17 -46.29 16.38 35.81
N ARG A 18 -46.67 15.12 36.05
CA ARG A 18 -46.15 13.96 35.30
C ARG A 18 -46.53 13.98 33.82
N ARG A 19 -47.74 14.42 33.48
CA ARG A 19 -48.20 14.51 32.09
C ARG A 19 -47.51 15.63 31.31
N ALA A 20 -47.24 16.77 31.96
CA ALA A 20 -46.52 17.89 31.35
C ALA A 20 -45.04 17.52 31.05
N VAL A 21 -44.37 16.85 31.97
CA VAL A 21 -42.97 16.39 31.77
C VAL A 21 -42.87 15.34 30.66
N ALA A 22 -43.84 14.43 30.56
CA ALA A 22 -43.87 13.42 29.48
C ALA A 22 -44.07 14.06 28.08
N ALA A 23 -44.91 15.09 27.97
CA ALA A 23 -45.16 15.77 26.69
C ALA A 23 -43.92 16.54 26.19
N VAL A 24 -43.19 17.22 27.08
CA VAL A 24 -41.95 17.94 26.72
C VAL A 24 -40.85 16.95 26.31
N GLY A 25 -40.68 15.84 27.03
CA GLY A 25 -39.70 14.81 26.69
C GLY A 25 -39.93 14.17 25.32
N LEU A 26 -41.19 13.88 24.96
CA LEU A 26 -41.53 13.33 23.65
C LEU A 26 -41.24 14.32 22.50
N SER A 27 -41.52 15.61 22.71
CA SER A 27 -41.26 16.64 21.69
C SER A 27 -39.76 16.85 21.42
N ALA A 28 -38.92 16.80 22.46
CA ALA A 28 -37.48 16.93 22.34
C ALA A 28 -36.85 15.73 21.60
N CYS A 29 -37.32 14.51 21.89
CA CYS A 29 -36.86 13.31 21.18
C CYS A 29 -37.24 13.33 19.69
N SER A 30 -38.40 13.86 19.32
CA SER A 30 -38.81 13.95 17.91
C SER A 30 -37.96 14.94 17.09
N VAL A 31 -37.52 16.05 17.68
CA VAL A 31 -36.66 17.02 16.97
C VAL A 31 -35.26 16.45 16.72
N VAL A 32 -34.68 15.77 17.72
CA VAL A 32 -33.37 15.12 17.55
C VAL A 32 -33.46 13.96 16.55
N ALA A 33 -34.53 13.17 16.58
CA ALA A 33 -34.75 12.10 15.61
C ALA A 33 -34.93 12.64 14.19
N LEU A 34 -35.65 13.75 14.01
CA LEU A 34 -35.79 14.40 12.71
C LEU A 34 -34.47 14.98 12.21
N SER A 35 -33.63 15.57 13.08
CA SER A 35 -32.32 16.10 12.66
C SER A 35 -31.31 15.00 12.30
N THR A 36 -31.35 13.86 12.98
CA THR A 36 -30.46 12.73 12.64
C THR A 36 -30.93 12.04 11.36
N ILE A 37 -32.23 11.84 11.17
CA ILE A 37 -32.78 11.29 9.93
C ILE A 37 -32.53 12.23 8.74
N TRP A 38 -32.61 13.55 8.95
CA TRP A 38 -32.31 14.53 7.90
C TRP A 38 -30.83 14.52 7.52
N GLY A 39 -29.92 14.43 8.50
CA GLY A 39 -28.48 14.25 8.23
C GLY A 39 -28.19 13.02 7.38
N TRP A 40 -28.86 11.89 7.64
CA TRP A 40 -28.72 10.67 6.82
C TRP A 40 -29.24 10.79 5.38
N ILE A 41 -30.12 11.76 5.09
CA ILE A 41 -30.72 11.96 3.76
C ILE A 41 -29.96 13.03 2.97
N THR A 42 -29.34 14.01 3.64
CA THR A 42 -28.65 15.14 2.99
C THR A 42 -27.14 15.09 3.06
N ASP A 43 -26.55 14.23 3.89
CA ASP A 43 -25.10 14.06 3.89
C ASP A 43 -24.70 13.20 2.68
N ASP A 44 -24.22 13.86 1.64
CA ASP A 44 -23.47 13.20 0.58
C ASP A 44 -22.30 12.42 1.23
N PRO A 45 -22.02 11.19 0.78
CA PRO A 45 -20.87 10.44 1.29
C PRO A 45 -19.61 11.28 1.12
N ILE A 46 -18.75 11.29 2.14
CA ILE A 46 -17.46 11.98 2.10
C ILE A 46 -16.72 11.50 0.84
N ASP A 47 -16.63 12.38 -0.16
CA ASP A 47 -15.90 12.12 -1.39
C ASP A 47 -14.41 12.08 -1.05
N VAL A 48 -13.92 10.88 -0.71
CA VAL A 48 -12.50 10.61 -0.49
C VAL A 48 -11.77 10.39 -1.82
N ASP A 49 -12.50 9.99 -2.87
CA ASP A 49 -11.95 9.65 -4.18
C ASP A 49 -11.50 10.89 -4.94
N GLY A 50 -12.27 11.97 -4.93
CA GLY A 50 -11.92 13.24 -5.57
C GLY A 50 -10.63 13.85 -5.02
N PRO A 51 -10.53 14.09 -3.69
CA PRO A 51 -9.31 14.56 -3.03
C PRO A 51 -8.14 13.59 -3.19
N ALA A 52 -8.35 12.27 -3.05
CA ALA A 52 -7.29 11.28 -3.23
C ALA A 52 -6.76 11.27 -4.66
N ARG A 53 -7.63 11.27 -5.68
CA ARG A 53 -7.22 11.36 -7.09
C ARG A 53 -6.49 12.66 -7.38
N SER A 54 -6.99 13.80 -6.87
CA SER A 54 -6.32 15.09 -7.02
C SER A 54 -4.93 15.08 -6.38
N ALA A 55 -4.80 14.55 -5.16
CA ALA A 55 -3.52 14.43 -4.47
C ALA A 55 -2.56 13.50 -5.23
N VAL A 56 -3.01 12.32 -5.67
CA VAL A 56 -2.22 11.36 -6.46
C VAL A 56 -1.79 11.95 -7.80
N ASN A 57 -2.67 12.69 -8.47
CA ASN A 57 -2.33 13.37 -9.73
C ASN A 57 -1.27 14.44 -9.50
N ARG A 58 -1.35 15.19 -8.40
CA ARG A 58 -0.33 16.20 -8.05
C ARG A 58 1.00 15.56 -7.68
N THR A 59 1.01 14.51 -6.86
CA THR A 59 2.26 13.81 -6.47
C THR A 59 2.94 13.17 -7.69
N ALA A 60 2.16 12.59 -8.61
CA ALA A 60 2.68 12.06 -9.88
C ALA A 60 3.33 13.17 -10.73
N LEU A 61 2.66 14.31 -10.87
CA LEU A 61 3.16 15.45 -11.65
C LEU A 61 4.45 16.06 -11.07
N VAL A 62 4.47 16.37 -9.77
CA VAL A 62 5.69 16.93 -9.13
C VAL A 62 6.82 15.89 -9.10
N GLY A 63 6.47 14.61 -8.95
CA GLY A 63 7.39 13.48 -8.99
C GLY A 63 8.08 13.36 -10.34
N SER A 64 7.31 13.29 -11.44
CA SER A 64 7.86 13.18 -12.79
C SER A 64 8.71 14.40 -13.18
N TYR A 65 8.23 15.61 -12.83
CA TYR A 65 8.98 16.84 -13.03
C TYR A 65 10.34 16.81 -12.32
N ALA A 66 10.36 16.40 -11.06
CA ALA A 66 11.60 16.32 -10.29
C ALA A 66 12.56 15.26 -10.84
N GLN A 67 12.04 14.10 -11.24
CA GLN A 67 12.83 13.04 -11.85
C GLN A 67 13.56 13.55 -13.10
N ASP A 68 12.83 14.19 -14.03
CA ASP A 68 13.40 14.74 -15.25
C ASP A 68 14.46 15.80 -14.96
N CYS A 69 14.18 16.72 -14.02
CA CYS A 69 15.12 17.79 -13.69
C CYS A 69 16.38 17.31 -12.99
N VAL A 70 16.28 16.34 -12.09
CA VAL A 70 17.46 15.73 -11.44
C VAL A 70 18.31 14.97 -12.47
N THR A 71 17.70 14.16 -13.33
CA THR A 71 18.44 13.42 -14.37
C THR A 71 19.11 14.36 -15.37
N ARG A 72 18.41 15.42 -15.81
CA ARG A 72 19.00 16.45 -16.68
C ARG A 72 20.15 17.18 -15.99
N TRP A 73 20.02 17.54 -14.72
CA TRP A 73 21.07 18.22 -13.97
C TRP A 73 22.33 17.36 -13.78
N LEU A 74 22.17 16.08 -13.45
CA LEU A 74 23.31 15.15 -13.26
C LEU A 74 24.10 14.91 -14.55
N THR A 75 23.43 15.00 -15.71
CA THR A 75 24.03 14.76 -17.03
C THR A 75 24.36 16.05 -17.79
N ALA A 76 24.03 17.21 -17.22
CA ALA A 76 24.26 18.51 -17.85
C ALA A 76 25.76 18.84 -17.89
N THR A 77 26.16 19.49 -18.99
CA THR A 77 27.50 20.04 -19.17
C THR A 77 27.44 21.55 -19.34
N ALA A 78 28.58 22.23 -19.19
CA ALA A 78 28.69 23.67 -19.42
C ALA A 78 28.16 24.10 -20.80
N ALA A 79 28.34 23.26 -21.84
CA ALA A 79 27.84 23.52 -23.19
C ALA A 79 26.31 23.42 -23.32
N ARG A 80 25.63 22.76 -22.37
CA ARG A 80 24.18 22.53 -22.39
C ARG A 80 23.46 23.15 -21.20
N GLN A 81 24.05 24.16 -20.55
CA GLN A 81 23.44 24.80 -19.36
C GLN A 81 22.01 25.31 -19.61
N GLN A 82 21.71 25.78 -20.84
CA GLN A 82 20.38 26.25 -21.21
C GLN A 82 19.30 25.17 -21.10
N SER A 83 19.63 23.87 -21.16
CA SER A 83 18.62 22.80 -21.01
C SER A 83 17.99 22.74 -19.61
N LEU A 84 18.59 23.42 -18.62
CA LEU A 84 18.11 23.47 -17.25
C LEU A 84 17.13 24.62 -16.97
N HIS A 85 16.88 25.51 -17.95
CA HIS A 85 15.99 26.67 -17.77
C HIS A 85 14.53 26.29 -17.45
N ASP A 86 14.10 25.12 -17.93
CA ASP A 86 12.78 24.54 -17.64
C ASP A 86 12.65 24.10 -16.17
N CYS A 87 13.77 23.83 -15.51
CA CYS A 87 13.80 23.25 -14.17
C CYS A 87 13.82 24.29 -13.04
N TRP A 88 14.56 25.37 -13.22
CA TRP A 88 14.67 26.46 -12.25
C TRP A 88 15.02 27.77 -12.96
N SER A 89 14.72 28.88 -12.29
CA SER A 89 15.17 30.20 -12.76
C SER A 89 16.68 30.32 -12.56
N LEU A 90 17.41 30.45 -13.66
CA LEU A 90 18.86 30.63 -13.66
C LEU A 90 19.20 32.06 -13.25
N HIS A 91 19.56 32.27 -11.98
CA HIS A 91 19.93 33.60 -11.50
C HIS A 91 21.44 33.88 -11.60
N GLU A 92 22.27 32.83 -11.81
CA GLU A 92 23.72 32.90 -12.04
C GLU A 92 24.15 31.73 -12.94
N PRO A 93 25.30 31.79 -13.64
CA PRO A 93 25.78 30.65 -14.40
C PRO A 93 26.06 29.46 -13.47
N LEU A 94 25.33 28.35 -13.67
CA LEU A 94 25.58 27.12 -12.93
C LEU A 94 27.00 26.62 -13.22
N ARG A 95 27.73 26.24 -12.17
CA ARG A 95 29.00 25.53 -12.32
C ARG A 95 28.72 24.10 -12.78
N LEU A 96 28.82 23.88 -14.09
CA LEU A 96 28.65 22.57 -14.72
C LEU A 96 30.00 22.07 -15.26
N PRO A 97 30.23 20.74 -15.26
CA PRO A 97 31.44 20.17 -15.82
C PRO A 97 31.44 20.28 -17.36
N THR A 98 32.61 20.22 -17.98
CA THR A 98 32.73 20.23 -19.46
C THR A 98 32.33 18.89 -20.08
N THR A 99 32.52 17.79 -19.33
CA THR A 99 32.08 16.43 -19.66
C THR A 99 31.10 15.93 -18.59
N PRO A 100 30.13 15.06 -18.92
CA PRO A 100 29.25 14.48 -17.91
C PRO A 100 30.05 13.81 -16.80
N ALA A 101 29.78 14.15 -15.54
CA ALA A 101 30.54 13.67 -14.39
C ALA A 101 30.19 12.23 -14.01
N VAL A 102 28.98 11.78 -14.36
CA VAL A 102 28.44 10.47 -14.05
C VAL A 102 27.58 9.97 -15.21
N ILE A 103 27.47 8.65 -15.30
CA ILE A 103 26.45 7.97 -16.09
C ILE A 103 25.30 7.64 -15.14
N VAL A 104 24.10 8.10 -15.50
CA VAL A 104 22.88 7.91 -14.71
C VAL A 104 22.00 6.86 -15.39
N SER A 105 21.47 5.94 -14.60
CA SER A 105 20.48 4.94 -15.04
C SER A 105 19.40 4.76 -13.98
N SER A 106 18.28 4.17 -14.40
CA SER A 106 17.14 3.83 -13.52
C SER A 106 16.68 4.96 -12.58
N PRO A 107 16.41 6.18 -13.10
CA PRO A 107 15.85 7.24 -12.27
C PRO A 107 14.44 6.86 -11.80
N ALA A 108 14.15 7.06 -10.52
CA ALA A 108 12.84 6.82 -9.95
C ALA A 108 12.50 7.82 -8.84
N VAL A 109 11.21 8.11 -8.67
CA VAL A 109 10.70 8.88 -7.54
C VAL A 109 10.66 7.99 -6.30
N SER A 110 11.47 8.32 -5.29
CA SER A 110 11.58 7.56 -4.03
C SER A 110 10.62 8.07 -2.94
N ALA A 111 10.39 9.38 -2.87
CA ALA A 111 9.44 9.96 -1.91
C ALA A 111 8.91 11.30 -2.41
N VAL A 112 7.66 11.60 -2.09
CA VAL A 112 7.03 12.91 -2.35
C VAL A 112 6.37 13.37 -1.06
N THR A 113 6.74 14.55 -0.57
CA THR A 113 6.22 15.09 0.69
C THR A 113 5.73 16.51 0.48
N LEU A 114 4.48 16.79 0.87
CA LEU A 114 3.97 18.16 0.95
C LEU A 114 4.62 18.85 2.14
N VAL A 115 5.34 19.94 1.90
CA VAL A 115 6.05 20.72 2.93
C VAL A 115 5.18 21.89 3.41
N SER A 116 4.50 22.56 2.49
CA SER A 116 3.57 23.64 2.82
C SER A 116 2.52 23.82 1.74
N ASP A 117 1.38 24.38 2.16
CA ASP A 117 0.25 24.75 1.29
C ASP A 117 -0.29 26.10 1.77
N ASN A 118 -0.45 27.06 0.86
CA ASN A 118 -0.97 28.39 1.16
C ASN A 118 -2.04 28.86 0.15
N ASP A 119 -2.87 27.94 -0.33
CA ASP A 119 -3.98 28.10 -1.31
C ASP A 119 -3.54 28.48 -2.73
N THR A 120 -2.47 29.27 -2.87
CA THR A 120 -1.95 29.73 -4.16
C THR A 120 -0.72 28.96 -4.61
N THR A 121 0.02 28.40 -3.66
CA THR A 121 1.28 27.71 -3.87
C THR A 121 1.39 26.54 -2.91
N GLN A 122 1.69 25.36 -3.46
CA GLN A 122 2.10 24.20 -2.69
C GLN A 122 3.60 23.98 -2.85
N GLN A 123 4.32 23.81 -1.75
CA GLN A 123 5.72 23.40 -1.78
C GLN A 123 5.82 21.92 -1.48
N TRP A 124 6.45 21.19 -2.38
CA TRP A 124 6.72 19.77 -2.30
C TRP A 124 8.22 19.53 -2.15
N SER A 125 8.59 18.50 -1.39
CA SER A 125 9.94 17.95 -1.36
C SER A 125 9.88 16.59 -2.04
N VAL A 126 10.59 16.45 -3.16
CA VAL A 126 10.67 15.19 -3.90
C VAL A 126 12.06 14.60 -3.73
N VAL A 127 12.13 13.32 -3.40
CA VAL A 127 13.38 12.53 -3.37
C VAL A 127 13.41 11.65 -4.60
N ILE A 128 14.47 11.80 -5.40
CA ILE A 128 14.75 11.01 -6.59
C ILE A 128 15.90 10.07 -6.28
N THR A 129 15.73 8.79 -6.63
CA THR A 129 16.80 7.80 -6.61
C THR A 129 17.33 7.59 -8.02
N VAL A 130 18.64 7.40 -8.13
CA VAL A 130 19.35 7.14 -9.39
C VAL A 130 20.46 6.13 -9.16
N ALA A 131 20.71 5.28 -10.16
CA ALA A 131 21.93 4.46 -10.20
C ALA A 131 23.02 5.25 -10.95
N GLU A 132 24.09 5.58 -10.24
CA GLU A 132 25.22 6.35 -10.76
C GLU A 132 26.46 5.48 -10.91
N ARG A 133 27.21 5.70 -11.98
CA ARG A 133 28.55 5.15 -12.16
C ARG A 133 29.46 6.17 -12.84
N PRO A 134 30.76 6.21 -12.51
CA PRO A 134 31.68 7.17 -13.14
C PRO A 134 31.98 6.83 -14.61
N PHE A 135 31.86 5.57 -15.02
CA PHE A 135 32.08 5.09 -16.40
C PHE A 135 31.34 3.78 -16.64
N GLU A 136 31.16 3.36 -17.90
CA GLU A 136 30.32 2.21 -18.29
C GLU A 136 30.67 0.90 -17.56
N ALA A 137 31.97 0.61 -17.40
CA ALA A 137 32.44 -0.61 -16.74
C ALA A 137 32.42 -0.55 -15.19
N ALA A 138 32.12 0.61 -14.58
CA ALA A 138 32.08 0.73 -13.13
C ALA A 138 30.76 0.18 -12.56
N THR A 139 30.84 -0.44 -11.39
CA THR A 139 29.67 -0.90 -10.63
C THR A 139 28.76 0.28 -10.29
N PRO A 140 27.48 0.26 -10.68
CA PRO A 140 26.54 1.31 -10.30
C PRO A 140 26.30 1.33 -8.79
N HIS A 141 26.20 2.52 -8.21
CA HIS A 141 25.76 2.73 -6.83
C HIS A 141 24.52 3.63 -6.78
N THR A 142 23.61 3.32 -5.85
CA THR A 142 22.37 4.08 -5.67
C THR A 142 22.63 5.38 -4.92
N THR A 143 22.25 6.51 -5.53
CA THR A 143 22.30 7.84 -4.91
C THR A 143 20.89 8.43 -4.80
N TYR A 144 20.69 9.30 -3.82
CA TYR A 144 19.43 10.00 -3.57
C TYR A 144 19.63 11.52 -3.64
N TYR A 145 18.73 12.20 -4.37
CA TYR A 145 18.69 13.65 -4.49
C TYR A 145 17.34 14.18 -4.05
N ARG A 146 17.35 15.24 -3.24
CA ARG A 146 16.16 15.99 -2.88
C ARG A 146 16.03 17.22 -3.77
N LEU A 147 14.84 17.41 -4.35
CA LEU A 147 14.48 18.60 -5.11
C LEU A 147 13.20 19.22 -4.52
N PRO A 148 13.24 20.49 -4.07
CA PRO A 148 12.03 21.20 -3.71
C PRO A 148 11.31 21.71 -4.97
N VAL A 149 10.01 21.42 -5.08
CA VAL A 149 9.15 21.74 -6.22
C VAL A 149 7.96 22.56 -5.76
N LEU A 150 7.75 23.73 -6.35
CA LEU A 150 6.55 24.53 -6.20
C LEU A 150 5.51 24.05 -7.21
N TYR A 151 4.29 23.87 -6.76
CA TYR A 151 3.11 23.67 -7.59
C TYR A 151 2.19 24.89 -7.43
N THR A 152 1.91 25.56 -8.55
CA THR A 152 1.07 26.78 -8.58
C THR A 152 0.07 26.68 -9.73
N ARG A 153 -0.84 27.66 -9.84
CA ARG A 153 -1.71 27.80 -11.02
C ARG A 153 -0.96 27.96 -12.35
N TYR A 154 0.33 28.33 -12.30
CA TYR A 154 1.18 28.49 -13.48
C TYR A 154 1.99 27.25 -13.84
N GLY A 155 1.82 26.15 -13.09
CA GLY A 155 2.55 24.91 -13.27
C GLY A 155 3.55 24.62 -12.15
N VAL A 156 4.43 23.67 -12.44
CA VAL A 156 5.48 23.19 -11.53
C VAL A 156 6.81 23.89 -11.80
N ARG A 157 7.54 24.25 -10.74
CA ARG A 157 8.89 24.81 -10.87
C ARG A 157 9.73 24.46 -9.65
N ALA A 158 11.00 24.11 -9.82
CA ALA A 158 11.86 23.90 -8.67
C ALA A 158 12.25 25.24 -8.03
N SER A 159 12.27 25.28 -6.71
CA SER A 159 12.68 26.48 -5.95
C SER A 159 14.16 26.50 -5.59
N ALA A 160 14.87 25.38 -5.74
CA ALA A 160 16.31 25.26 -5.49
C ALA A 160 16.95 24.17 -6.35
N LEU A 161 18.29 24.12 -6.35
CA LEU A 161 19.05 23.05 -6.99
C LEU A 161 18.90 21.72 -6.22
N PRO A 162 19.09 20.56 -6.89
CA PRO A 162 19.12 19.27 -6.22
C PRO A 162 20.18 19.20 -5.11
N ALA A 163 19.82 18.62 -3.96
CA ALA A 163 20.75 18.34 -2.87
C ALA A 163 20.92 16.83 -2.69
N ARG A 164 22.18 16.35 -2.58
CA ARG A 164 22.46 14.94 -2.27
C ARG A 164 22.05 14.64 -0.83
N ILE A 165 21.34 13.54 -0.62
CA ILE A 165 20.88 13.08 0.70
C ILE A 165 21.18 11.60 0.90
N ASN A 166 21.04 11.12 2.14
CA ASN A 166 21.06 9.70 2.44
C ASN A 166 19.74 9.04 2.01
N GLY A 167 19.82 7.76 1.64
CA GLY A 167 18.65 6.92 1.37
C GLY A 167 17.86 6.58 2.64
N PRO A 168 16.72 5.89 2.50
CA PRO A 168 15.82 5.57 3.62
C PRO A 168 16.37 4.54 4.63
N GLY A 169 17.56 3.98 4.40
CA GLY A 169 18.12 2.89 5.19
C GLY A 169 17.60 1.52 4.75
N VAL A 170 17.99 0.47 5.48
CA VAL A 170 17.67 -0.94 5.16
C VAL A 170 16.37 -1.43 5.78
N GLY A 171 15.68 -0.60 6.56
CA GLY A 171 14.40 -0.93 7.18
C GLY A 171 14.50 -1.87 8.38
N ALA A 172 13.40 -2.56 8.64
CA ALA A 172 13.24 -3.51 9.74
C ALA A 172 12.43 -4.71 9.27
N ASP A 173 12.72 -5.88 9.82
CA ASP A 173 11.94 -7.10 9.60
C ASP A 173 10.75 -7.13 10.55
N ALA A 174 9.63 -7.66 10.07
CA ALA A 174 8.43 -7.92 10.87
C ALA A 174 8.06 -9.40 10.77
N ALA A 175 7.71 -10.02 11.90
CA ALA A 175 7.30 -11.42 11.91
C ALA A 175 6.00 -11.63 11.10
N LEU A 176 5.96 -12.69 10.29
CA LEU A 176 4.78 -13.06 9.51
C LEU A 176 3.80 -13.91 10.33
N GLY A 177 2.50 -13.73 10.06
CA GLY A 177 1.39 -14.33 10.78
C GLY A 177 1.01 -15.74 10.32
N TYR A 178 1.97 -16.62 10.07
CA TYR A 178 1.72 -17.99 9.61
C TYR A 178 2.32 -19.04 10.55
N PRO A 179 1.73 -19.27 11.74
CA PRO A 179 2.31 -20.13 12.77
C PRO A 179 2.22 -21.63 12.47
N ALA A 180 1.32 -22.07 11.57
CA ALA A 180 1.05 -23.49 11.34
C ALA A 180 1.70 -23.97 10.04
N ALA A 181 2.53 -25.03 10.09
CA ALA A 181 3.02 -25.70 8.89
C ALA A 181 2.00 -26.75 8.42
N LEU A 182 1.73 -26.80 7.11
CA LEU A 182 0.82 -27.78 6.51
C LEU A 182 1.60 -28.92 5.88
N ALA A 183 1.18 -30.16 6.17
CA ALA A 183 1.77 -31.36 5.57
C ALA A 183 1.49 -31.41 4.07
N ALA A 184 2.45 -31.95 3.29
CA ALA A 184 2.32 -32.12 1.85
C ALA A 184 1.12 -33.00 1.42
N THR A 185 0.67 -33.87 2.32
CA THR A 185 -0.49 -34.76 2.14
C THR A 185 -1.82 -34.08 2.49
N SER A 186 -1.82 -32.88 3.08
CA SER A 186 -3.05 -32.19 3.46
C SER A 186 -3.87 -31.76 2.24
N PRO A 187 -5.22 -31.79 2.30
CA PRO A 187 -6.06 -31.36 1.19
C PRO A 187 -5.79 -29.91 0.73
N ALA A 188 -5.44 -29.02 1.66
CA ALA A 188 -5.06 -27.64 1.36
C ALA A 188 -3.75 -27.60 0.56
N PHE A 189 -2.73 -28.35 0.96
CA PHE A 189 -1.45 -28.42 0.23
C PHE A 189 -1.63 -28.96 -1.19
N VAL A 190 -2.39 -30.05 -1.35
CA VAL A 190 -2.66 -30.64 -2.67
C VAL A 190 -3.36 -29.64 -3.58
N THR A 191 -4.32 -28.88 -3.05
CA THR A 191 -5.03 -27.82 -3.78
C THR A 191 -4.08 -26.71 -4.20
N VAL A 192 -3.27 -26.18 -3.29
CA VAL A 192 -2.29 -25.12 -3.57
C VAL A 192 -1.24 -25.57 -4.58
N ASN A 193 -0.75 -26.81 -4.47
CA ASN A 193 0.22 -27.36 -5.42
C ASN A 193 -0.35 -27.49 -6.83
N GLY A 194 -1.59 -27.99 -6.96
CA GLY A 194 -2.27 -28.08 -8.24
C GLY A 194 -2.59 -26.70 -8.84
N PHE A 195 -3.03 -25.76 -8.00
CA PHE A 195 -3.23 -24.36 -8.36
C PHE A 195 -1.94 -23.75 -8.90
N LEU A 196 -0.83 -23.76 -8.14
CA LEU A 196 0.41 -23.11 -8.56
C LEU A 196 1.03 -23.76 -9.78
N THR A 197 0.89 -25.08 -9.95
CA THR A 197 1.32 -25.78 -11.16
C THR A 197 0.53 -25.31 -12.38
N SER A 198 -0.80 -25.26 -12.31
CA SER A 198 -1.67 -24.82 -13.41
C SER A 198 -1.69 -23.30 -13.64
N PHE A 199 -1.38 -22.51 -12.62
CA PHE A 199 -1.31 -21.05 -12.69
C PHE A 199 0.00 -20.58 -13.30
N LEU A 200 1.14 -21.16 -12.89
CA LEU A 200 2.47 -20.68 -13.27
C LEU A 200 3.05 -21.38 -14.49
N THR A 201 2.55 -22.56 -14.86
CA THR A 201 3.01 -23.30 -16.05
C THR A 201 1.92 -23.38 -17.10
N ALA A 202 2.24 -23.91 -18.28
CA ALA A 202 1.26 -24.20 -19.33
C ALA A 202 0.35 -25.41 -19.03
N ALA A 203 0.37 -25.94 -17.80
CA ALA A 203 -0.51 -27.04 -17.40
C ALA A 203 -1.98 -26.57 -17.35
N ALA A 204 -2.86 -27.32 -18.01
CA ALA A 204 -4.29 -27.06 -17.97
C ALA A 204 -4.89 -27.38 -16.59
N GLY A 205 -6.11 -26.91 -16.36
CA GLY A 205 -6.90 -27.32 -15.21
C GLY A 205 -7.01 -26.29 -14.09
N LEU A 206 -6.58 -25.05 -14.28
CA LEU A 206 -6.63 -23.99 -13.26
C LEU A 206 -8.03 -23.84 -12.64
N GLU A 207 -9.07 -23.93 -13.48
CA GLU A 207 -10.47 -23.79 -13.12
C GLU A 207 -10.93 -24.78 -12.04
N ARG A 208 -10.22 -25.90 -11.84
CA ARG A 208 -10.55 -26.86 -10.79
C ARG A 208 -10.07 -26.42 -9.41
N TYR A 209 -9.13 -25.48 -9.33
CA TYR A 209 -8.51 -25.07 -8.07
C TYR A 209 -8.94 -23.70 -7.60
N VAL A 210 -9.60 -22.91 -8.45
CA VAL A 210 -10.03 -21.54 -8.14
C VAL A 210 -11.55 -21.43 -8.01
N THR A 211 -12.03 -20.43 -7.30
CA THR A 211 -13.45 -20.08 -7.32
C THR A 211 -13.80 -19.29 -8.59
N PRO A 212 -15.06 -19.35 -9.09
CA PRO A 212 -15.46 -18.65 -10.32
C PRO A 212 -15.28 -17.13 -10.26
N ASP A 213 -15.35 -16.54 -9.07
CA ASP A 213 -15.22 -15.12 -8.78
C ASP A 213 -13.79 -14.67 -8.47
N SER A 214 -12.81 -15.59 -8.46
CA SER A 214 -11.41 -15.26 -8.15
C SER A 214 -10.75 -14.30 -9.15
N GLY A 215 -11.23 -14.27 -10.40
CA GLY A 215 -10.65 -13.47 -11.48
C GLY A 215 -9.23 -13.91 -11.91
N LEU A 216 -8.74 -15.04 -11.41
CA LEU A 216 -7.39 -15.53 -11.69
C LEU A 216 -7.31 -16.19 -13.06
N LEU A 217 -6.32 -15.77 -13.85
CA LEU A 217 -5.97 -16.35 -15.15
C LEU A 217 -4.57 -16.95 -15.07
N ALA A 218 -4.30 -18.01 -15.82
CA ALA A 218 -2.98 -18.63 -15.85
C ALA A 218 -1.92 -17.61 -16.35
N ALA A 219 -0.83 -17.48 -15.60
CA ALA A 219 0.34 -16.72 -16.01
C ALA A 219 1.20 -17.50 -17.01
N ALA A 220 1.39 -18.81 -16.76
CA ALA A 220 2.08 -19.74 -17.65
C ALA A 220 3.52 -19.34 -18.09
N ASP A 221 4.24 -18.57 -17.28
CA ASP A 221 5.60 -18.07 -17.57
C ASP A 221 6.74 -19.04 -17.20
N TYR A 222 6.42 -20.14 -16.50
CA TYR A 222 7.41 -21.09 -15.98
C TYR A 222 7.30 -22.47 -16.63
N ARG A 223 8.45 -23.14 -16.78
CA ARG A 223 8.54 -24.50 -17.32
C ARG A 223 8.14 -25.56 -16.30
N SER A 224 8.55 -25.37 -15.05
CA SER A 224 8.26 -26.27 -13.95
C SER A 224 8.16 -25.50 -12.65
N VAL A 225 7.38 -26.07 -11.73
CA VAL A 225 7.07 -25.50 -10.43
C VAL A 225 7.01 -26.63 -9.41
N GLN A 226 7.56 -26.38 -8.23
CA GLN A 226 7.49 -27.28 -7.08
C GLN A 226 7.21 -26.47 -5.81
N VAL A 227 6.10 -26.76 -5.14
CA VAL A 227 5.81 -26.20 -3.81
C VAL A 227 6.67 -26.94 -2.78
N THR A 228 7.53 -26.20 -2.07
CA THR A 228 8.49 -26.77 -1.11
C THR A 228 8.06 -26.56 0.34
N LYS A 229 7.27 -25.53 0.61
CA LYS A 229 6.77 -25.22 1.95
C LYS A 229 5.39 -24.58 1.86
N LEU A 230 4.51 -24.93 2.79
CA LEU A 230 3.23 -24.26 2.96
C LEU A 230 2.99 -24.01 4.45
N VAL A 231 2.77 -22.75 4.80
CA VAL A 231 2.42 -22.33 6.16
C VAL A 231 1.09 -21.58 6.13
N ALA A 232 0.35 -21.63 7.23
CA ALA A 232 -1.00 -21.12 7.34
C ALA A 232 -1.17 -20.22 8.57
N ASN A 233 -2.12 -19.28 8.49
CA ASN A 233 -2.43 -18.33 9.55
C ASN A 233 -3.02 -18.97 10.82
N HIS A 234 -3.60 -20.14 10.68
CA HIS A 234 -3.97 -21.04 11.78
C HIS A 234 -3.91 -22.49 11.29
N SER A 235 -4.05 -23.43 12.22
CA SER A 235 -4.16 -24.85 11.85
C SER A 235 -5.34 -25.07 10.90
N ALA A 236 -5.11 -25.81 9.82
CA ALA A 236 -6.18 -26.27 8.95
C ALA A 236 -6.88 -27.48 9.61
N PRO A 237 -8.20 -27.64 9.45
CA PRO A 237 -8.87 -28.89 9.83
C PRO A 237 -8.21 -30.08 9.14
N GLU A 238 -7.89 -31.14 9.90
CA GLU A 238 -7.34 -32.39 9.35
C GLU A 238 -8.42 -33.29 8.72
N ASP A 239 -9.70 -32.91 8.89
CA ASP A 239 -10.83 -33.63 8.32
C ASP A 239 -10.74 -33.66 6.80
N THR A 240 -11.12 -34.80 6.22
CA THR A 240 -11.12 -35.00 4.76
C THR A 240 -12.13 -34.09 4.04
N ALA A 241 -13.09 -33.53 4.77
CA ALA A 241 -14.10 -32.58 4.29
C ALA A 241 -14.24 -31.44 5.32
N PRO A 242 -13.42 -30.38 5.23
CA PRO A 242 -13.57 -29.21 6.10
C PRO A 242 -14.95 -28.56 5.92
N ALA A 243 -15.43 -27.85 6.94
CA ALA A 243 -16.74 -27.22 6.90
C ALA A 243 -16.85 -26.18 5.78
N GLU A 244 -18.01 -26.14 5.11
CA GLU A 244 -18.27 -25.21 4.01
C GLU A 244 -18.05 -23.75 4.46
N GLY A 245 -17.40 -22.95 3.61
CA GLY A 245 -17.11 -21.55 3.91
C GLY A 245 -15.92 -21.32 4.86
N THR A 246 -15.28 -22.37 5.38
CA THR A 246 -14.01 -22.23 6.14
C THR A 246 -12.98 -21.52 5.28
N THR A 247 -12.31 -20.50 5.84
CA THR A 247 -11.25 -19.74 5.17
C THR A 247 -9.89 -20.07 5.74
N LEU A 248 -8.85 -19.94 4.92
CA LEU A 248 -7.46 -20.13 5.34
C LEU A 248 -6.56 -19.21 4.51
N HIS A 249 -5.66 -18.48 5.15
CA HIS A 249 -4.61 -17.74 4.46
C HIS A 249 -3.32 -18.53 4.58
N VAL A 250 -2.67 -18.78 3.44
CA VAL A 250 -1.45 -19.56 3.39
C VAL A 250 -0.34 -18.79 2.69
N LEU A 251 0.90 -19.08 3.05
CA LEU A 251 2.09 -18.62 2.34
C LEU A 251 2.80 -19.86 1.79
N ALA A 252 2.83 -19.96 0.46
CA ALA A 252 3.45 -21.06 -0.26
C ALA A 252 4.85 -20.63 -0.76
N THR A 253 5.88 -21.37 -0.39
CA THR A 253 7.22 -21.22 -0.98
C THR A 253 7.36 -22.19 -2.14
N VAL A 254 7.86 -21.66 -3.26
CA VAL A 254 7.85 -22.32 -4.56
C VAL A 254 9.21 -22.22 -5.21
N ASN A 255 9.76 -23.34 -5.67
CA ASN A 255 10.88 -23.36 -6.57
C ASN A 255 10.37 -23.50 -8.00
N ALA A 256 10.77 -22.60 -8.89
CA ALA A 256 10.34 -22.58 -10.28
C ALA A 256 11.54 -22.50 -11.24
N VAL A 257 11.33 -22.93 -12.47
CA VAL A 257 12.31 -22.79 -13.56
C VAL A 257 11.71 -21.93 -14.66
N THR A 258 12.39 -20.84 -15.00
CA THR A 258 11.94 -19.92 -16.06
C THR A 258 12.01 -20.55 -17.45
N ALA A 259 11.40 -19.92 -18.44
CA ALA A 259 11.50 -20.31 -19.84
C ALA A 259 12.96 -20.45 -20.33
N GLN A 260 13.88 -19.65 -19.77
CA GLN A 260 15.32 -19.64 -20.07
C GLN A 260 16.15 -20.57 -19.15
N PHE A 261 15.50 -21.52 -18.46
CA PHE A 261 16.16 -22.51 -17.60
C PHE A 261 16.86 -21.92 -16.37
N ALA A 262 16.48 -20.71 -15.94
CA ALA A 262 17.00 -20.12 -14.70
C ALA A 262 16.16 -20.58 -13.50
N PRO A 263 16.76 -21.13 -12.43
CA PRO A 263 16.05 -21.43 -11.21
C PRO A 263 15.71 -20.14 -10.45
N VAL A 264 14.49 -20.05 -9.94
CA VAL A 264 14.04 -18.96 -9.06
C VAL A 264 13.21 -19.51 -7.90
N GLN A 265 13.19 -18.78 -6.79
CA GLN A 265 12.32 -19.07 -5.65
C GLN A 265 11.29 -17.94 -5.51
N LEU A 266 10.03 -18.31 -5.29
CA LEU A 266 8.89 -17.41 -5.20
C LEU A 266 8.10 -17.73 -3.92
N ASP A 267 7.50 -16.71 -3.32
CA ASP A 267 6.54 -16.87 -2.22
C ASP A 267 5.18 -16.32 -2.65
N TYR A 268 4.13 -17.13 -2.47
CA TYR A 268 2.75 -16.78 -2.83
C TYR A 268 1.86 -16.74 -1.58
N PRO A 269 1.41 -15.56 -1.15
CA PRO A 269 0.34 -15.46 -0.16
C PRO A 269 -1.01 -15.69 -0.85
N ILE A 270 -1.75 -16.70 -0.40
CA ILE A 270 -2.95 -17.22 -1.07
C ILE A 270 -4.11 -17.29 -0.09
N ALA A 271 -5.27 -16.79 -0.51
CA ALA A 271 -6.52 -16.96 0.20
C ALA A 271 -7.25 -18.22 -0.30
N LEU A 272 -7.61 -19.09 0.64
CA LEU A 272 -8.38 -20.31 0.39
C LEU A 272 -9.74 -20.22 1.07
N LYS A 273 -10.75 -20.83 0.43
CA LYS A 273 -12.07 -21.05 0.98
C LYS A 273 -12.56 -22.45 0.64
N VAL A 274 -13.22 -23.09 1.59
CA VAL A 274 -13.91 -24.35 1.33
C VAL A 274 -15.18 -24.07 0.54
N THR A 275 -15.25 -24.64 -0.66
CA THR A 275 -16.40 -24.56 -1.57
C THR A 275 -16.78 -25.97 -2.00
N ALA A 276 -18.05 -26.34 -1.84
CA ALA A 276 -18.54 -27.69 -2.11
C ALA A 276 -17.69 -28.79 -1.41
N GLY A 277 -17.31 -28.57 -0.16
CA GLY A 277 -16.57 -29.53 0.66
C GLY A 277 -15.09 -29.71 0.31
N ARG A 278 -14.50 -28.84 -0.54
CA ARG A 278 -13.08 -28.87 -0.89
C ARG A 278 -12.46 -27.48 -0.85
N TRP A 279 -11.17 -27.41 -0.56
CA TRP A 279 -10.42 -26.16 -0.68
C TRP A 279 -10.43 -25.65 -2.12
N SER A 280 -10.67 -24.35 -2.26
CA SER A 280 -10.57 -23.61 -3.52
C SER A 280 -9.87 -22.28 -3.25
N VAL A 281 -9.06 -21.84 -4.20
CA VAL A 281 -8.35 -20.56 -4.17
C VAL A 281 -9.31 -19.44 -4.53
N THR A 282 -9.48 -18.46 -3.64
CA THR A 282 -10.31 -17.29 -3.89
C THR A 282 -9.50 -16.12 -4.45
N GLY A 283 -8.18 -16.11 -4.24
CA GLY A 283 -7.31 -15.05 -4.72
C GLY A 283 -5.88 -15.17 -4.20
N LEU A 284 -5.03 -14.28 -4.70
CA LEU A 284 -3.71 -14.00 -4.13
C LEU A 284 -3.85 -12.80 -3.20
N ASP A 285 -3.33 -12.91 -1.97
CA ASP A 285 -3.30 -11.77 -1.06
C ASP A 285 -2.30 -10.73 -1.59
N TYR A 286 -2.58 -9.44 -1.41
CA TYR A 286 -1.70 -8.36 -1.89
C TYR A 286 -0.35 -8.33 -1.15
N ALA A 287 -0.30 -8.87 0.06
CA ALA A 287 0.90 -9.00 0.88
C ALA A 287 0.74 -10.16 1.87
N PRO A 288 1.84 -10.78 2.33
CA PRO A 288 1.79 -11.73 3.43
C PRO A 288 1.20 -11.10 4.71
N LEU A 289 0.48 -11.89 5.49
CA LEU A 289 -0.03 -11.48 6.79
C LEU A 289 1.13 -11.22 7.76
N LEU A 290 1.04 -10.11 8.49
CA LEU A 290 1.91 -9.85 9.64
C LEU A 290 1.35 -10.54 10.88
N ALA A 291 2.24 -10.97 11.77
CA ALA A 291 1.83 -11.51 13.06
C ALA A 291 1.15 -10.42 13.91
N ALA A 292 0.12 -10.79 14.66
CA ALA A 292 -0.53 -9.87 15.58
C ALA A 292 0.48 -9.40 16.64
N GLY A 293 0.66 -8.08 16.75
CA GLY A 293 1.67 -7.50 17.64
C GLY A 293 3.11 -7.75 17.21
N ALA A 294 3.37 -7.97 15.90
CA ALA A 294 4.71 -8.14 15.37
C ALA A 294 5.63 -6.99 15.81
N GLU A 295 6.67 -7.33 16.57
CA GLU A 295 7.74 -6.39 16.91
C GLU A 295 8.67 -6.23 15.71
N LEU A 296 9.07 -4.99 15.42
CA LEU A 296 9.99 -4.68 14.33
C LEU A 296 11.41 -4.96 14.79
N THR A 297 12.16 -5.74 14.01
CA THR A 297 13.58 -6.00 14.25
C THR A 297 14.40 -5.17 13.26
N PRO A 298 15.08 -4.10 13.70
CA PRO A 298 15.89 -3.27 12.80
C PRO A 298 16.96 -4.09 12.11
N VAL A 299 17.08 -3.94 10.79
CA VAL A 299 18.17 -4.58 10.04
C VAL A 299 19.40 -3.69 10.18
N ILE A 300 20.50 -4.26 10.64
CA ILE A 300 21.78 -3.56 10.70
C ILE A 300 22.50 -3.81 9.38
N PRO A 301 22.78 -2.77 8.57
CA PRO A 301 23.56 -2.94 7.35
C PRO A 301 24.92 -3.55 7.72
N THR A 302 25.25 -4.69 7.14
CA THR A 302 26.64 -5.16 7.17
C THR A 302 27.45 -4.15 6.37
N ALA A 303 28.51 -3.60 6.98
CA ALA A 303 29.41 -2.69 6.28
C ALA A 303 29.91 -3.38 5.01
N ALA A 304 29.62 -2.80 3.84
CA ALA A 304 30.15 -3.31 2.59
C ALA A 304 31.67 -3.34 2.70
N ALA A 305 32.28 -4.51 2.53
CA ALA A 305 33.73 -4.63 2.45
C ALA A 305 34.20 -3.70 1.31
N ALA A 306 35.07 -2.76 1.63
CA ALA A 306 35.65 -1.88 0.63
C ALA A 306 36.39 -2.75 -0.41
N PRO A 307 36.17 -2.53 -1.72
CA PRO A 307 36.99 -3.20 -2.72
C PRO A 307 38.45 -2.76 -2.55
N HIS A 308 39.34 -3.75 -2.47
CA HIS A 308 40.80 -3.58 -2.51
C HIS A 308 41.27 -3.12 -3.89
#